data_AF-A0A022Y6Z6-F1
#
_entry.id   AF-A0A022Y6Z6-F1
#
_cell.length_a   1.000
_cell.length_b   1.000
_cell.length_c   1.000
_cell.angle_alpha   90.00
_cell.angle_beta   90.00
_cell.angle_gamma   90.00
#
_symmetry.space_group_name_H-M   'P 1'
#
loop_
_entity.id
_entity.type
_entity.pdbx_description
1 polymer ?
#
loop_
_entity_poly.entity_id
_entity_poly.type
_entity_poly.pdbx_seq_one_letter_code
_entity_poly.pdbx_strand_id
1 'polypeptide(L)'
;MVFKLAQRGQFAFRRFNSRVLYVPSSGLRTEVIASSFAARPSIEGLFRSLSLSNSYVTTAAKPKTKANKTVQKKKASKKPTPPKRGRPGKSDKEKRAEEKKKEARIQAREDLENLKQAALTPPKPLPTSKIAIFSTGKGPLAESVKAFKEISQFHVDELAQTAEKNAETNRHNLEQWIESHTPLEIKNANAARRKLRRILPKKSRLYSPIKDDRQVKGPRNAYLLYSLDMHNSGELRHLSAKERVAETARSWKNASESEKEVNISPFNVTF
;
A
#
# COMPACT_ATOMS: atom_id res chain seq x y z
N MET A 1 39.32 49.51 46.15
CA MET A 1 38.64 48.90 44.98
C MET A 1 39.32 47.58 44.65
N VAL A 2 38.54 46.49 44.77
CA VAL A 2 38.49 45.29 43.90
C VAL A 2 39.76 44.41 43.75
N PHE A 3 39.70 43.26 44.42
CA PHE A 3 40.45 42.02 44.13
C PHE A 3 40.07 41.39 42.78
N LYS A 4 41.02 40.74 42.08
CA LYS A 4 40.75 39.54 41.27
C LYS A 4 41.95 38.58 41.21
N LEU A 5 41.83 37.49 41.96
CA LEU A 5 42.41 36.17 41.69
C LEU A 5 41.34 35.34 40.96
N ALA A 6 41.71 34.60 39.90
CA ALA A 6 41.03 33.39 39.39
C ALA A 6 41.90 32.82 38.26
N GLN A 7 42.70 31.76 38.46
CA GLN A 7 42.37 30.33 38.56
C GLN A 7 41.48 29.76 37.44
N ARG A 8 42.05 28.72 36.82
CA ARG A 8 41.61 27.91 35.68
C ARG A 8 40.24 27.25 35.93
N GLY A 9 39.30 27.47 35.02
CA GLY A 9 38.02 26.75 34.98
C GLY A 9 38.07 25.56 34.02
N GLN A 10 37.92 24.36 34.57
CA GLN A 10 37.50 23.16 33.82
C GLN A 10 36.03 23.32 33.43
N PHE A 11 35.72 23.26 32.13
CA PHE A 11 34.35 23.22 31.64
C PHE A 11 33.84 21.77 31.65
N ALA A 12 33.03 21.44 32.66
CA ALA A 12 32.18 20.25 32.62
C ALA A 12 30.91 20.56 31.83
N PHE A 13 30.72 19.91 30.68
CA PHE A 13 29.44 19.92 29.96
C PHE A 13 28.42 19.06 30.72
N ARG A 14 27.61 19.69 31.59
CA ARG A 14 26.33 19.11 32.04
C ARG A 14 25.32 19.22 30.90
N ARG A 15 24.91 18.08 30.34
CA ARG A 15 23.77 18.00 29.41
C ARG A 15 22.48 18.35 30.17
N PHE A 16 21.91 19.51 29.88
CA PHE A 16 20.54 19.87 30.26
C PHE A 16 19.56 19.07 29.39
N ASN A 17 18.99 17.99 29.93
CA ASN A 17 17.74 17.43 29.44
C ASN A 17 16.60 18.00 30.29
N SER A 18 15.95 19.05 29.81
CA SER A 18 14.68 19.53 30.37
C SER A 18 13.62 19.52 29.28
N ARG A 19 12.83 18.44 29.25
CA ARG A 19 11.48 18.45 28.66
C ARG A 19 10.51 18.05 29.76
N VAL A 20 10.18 19.05 30.58
CA VAL A 20 9.01 19.04 31.45
C VAL A 20 7.79 19.04 30.54
N LEU A 21 7.09 17.92 30.45
CA LEU A 21 5.76 17.87 29.85
C LEU A 21 4.74 18.23 30.94
N TYR A 22 4.21 19.44 30.84
CA TYR A 22 3.04 19.89 31.57
C TYR A 22 1.81 19.09 31.08
N VAL A 23 1.26 18.24 31.94
CA VAL A 23 0.00 17.53 31.73
C VAL A 23 -1.06 18.27 32.56
N PRO A 24 -2.06 18.93 31.95
CA PRO A 24 -3.16 19.48 32.71
C PRO A 24 -4.08 18.34 33.16
N SER A 25 -4.26 18.25 34.48
CA SER A 25 -5.23 17.40 35.14
C SER A 25 -6.65 17.79 34.71
N SER A 26 -7.38 16.86 34.12
CA SER A 26 -8.83 16.81 34.29
C SER A 26 -9.15 15.38 34.69
N GLY A 27 -9.48 15.22 35.97
CA GLY A 27 -9.77 13.93 36.57
C GLY A 27 -11.02 13.33 35.97
N LEU A 28 -11.04 12.01 35.83
CA LEU A 28 -12.20 11.14 35.97
C LEU A 28 -11.71 9.70 36.15
N ARG A 29 -11.83 9.23 37.39
CA ARG A 29 -12.12 7.86 37.87
C ARG A 29 -11.31 6.67 37.32
N THR A 30 -10.59 6.05 38.25
CA THR A 30 -10.17 4.64 38.24
C THR A 30 -11.40 3.75 38.42
N GLU A 31 -11.65 2.81 37.50
CA GLU A 31 -12.25 1.51 37.84
C GLU A 31 -11.75 0.46 36.84
N VAL A 32 -11.28 -0.65 37.39
CA VAL A 32 -10.79 -1.83 36.70
C VAL A 32 -11.99 -2.72 36.39
N ILE A 33 -12.32 -2.96 35.11
CA ILE A 33 -13.02 -4.19 34.69
C ILE A 33 -12.49 -4.67 33.33
N ALA A 34 -11.82 -5.82 33.41
CA ALA A 34 -11.71 -6.94 32.49
C ALA A 34 -12.29 -6.86 31.05
N SER A 35 -11.42 -7.30 30.12
CA SER A 35 -11.70 -8.17 28.96
C SER A 35 -12.91 -7.88 28.07
N SER A 36 -12.67 -7.46 26.82
CA SER A 36 -13.23 -8.12 25.62
C SER A 36 -12.81 -7.44 24.31
N PHE A 37 -12.30 -8.27 23.39
CA PHE A 37 -12.34 -8.15 21.92
C PHE A 37 -11.83 -6.87 21.23
N ALA A 38 -10.61 -7.02 20.70
CA ALA A 38 -10.21 -6.67 19.33
C ALA A 38 -11.26 -5.97 18.44
N ALA A 39 -11.14 -4.65 18.33
CA ALA A 39 -11.64 -3.89 17.18
C ALA A 39 -10.45 -3.13 16.57
N ARG A 40 -9.83 -3.70 15.54
CA ARG A 40 -8.90 -2.94 14.68
C ARG A 40 -9.73 -1.86 13.98
N PRO A 41 -9.39 -0.56 14.04
CA PRO A 41 -10.06 0.41 13.19
C PRO A 41 -9.74 0.07 11.73
N SER A 42 -10.76 -0.27 10.97
CA SER A 42 -10.66 -0.42 9.52
C SER A 42 -10.19 0.90 8.91
N ILE A 43 -9.05 0.87 8.21
CA ILE A 43 -8.48 2.01 7.48
C ILE A 43 -9.41 2.47 6.33
N GLU A 44 -10.46 1.70 6.01
CA GLU A 44 -11.50 2.10 5.05
C GLU A 44 -12.45 3.18 5.59
N GLY A 45 -12.47 3.43 6.91
CA GLY A 45 -13.30 4.47 7.53
C GLY A 45 -12.78 5.90 7.39
N LEU A 46 -11.49 6.08 7.07
CA LEU A 46 -10.84 7.40 7.02
C LEU A 46 -11.14 8.20 5.75
N PHE A 47 -11.71 7.58 4.71
CA PHE A 47 -12.05 8.25 3.44
C PHE A 47 -13.55 8.37 3.16
N ARG A 48 -14.41 7.93 4.08
CA ARG A 48 -15.88 7.93 3.90
C ARG A 48 -16.60 9.11 4.57
N SER A 49 -15.88 9.99 5.26
CA SER A 49 -16.43 11.09 6.06
C SER A 49 -16.66 12.41 5.31
N LEU A 50 -16.56 12.44 3.97
CA LEU A 50 -16.74 13.66 3.17
C LEU A 50 -17.95 13.65 2.22
N SER A 51 -18.92 12.75 2.43
CA SER A 51 -20.10 12.64 1.56
C SER A 51 -21.40 12.31 2.31
N LEU A 52 -21.70 13.02 3.39
CA LEU A 52 -23.05 13.05 3.94
C LEU A 52 -23.45 14.49 4.28
N SER A 53 -24.04 15.16 3.31
CA SER A 53 -25.02 16.20 3.56
C SER A 53 -26.24 15.95 2.67
N ASN A 54 -27.41 15.96 3.31
CA ASN A 54 -28.77 15.88 2.76
C ASN A 54 -29.33 14.47 2.49
N SER A 55 -30.06 13.92 3.47
CA SER A 55 -31.53 13.99 3.47
C SER A 55 -32.11 13.15 4.61
N TYR A 56 -32.73 13.84 5.57
CA TYR A 56 -33.69 13.25 6.49
C TYR A 56 -35.02 13.08 5.75
N VAL A 57 -35.52 11.86 5.58
CA VAL A 57 -36.97 11.58 5.54
C VAL A 57 -37.21 10.19 6.13
N THR A 58 -38.04 10.17 7.16
CA THR A 58 -38.58 9.03 7.89
C THR A 58 -39.73 8.35 7.13
N THR A 59 -40.09 7.15 7.61
CA THR A 59 -41.36 6.40 7.42
C THR A 59 -41.39 5.22 6.43
N ALA A 60 -41.32 4.03 7.05
CA ALA A 60 -42.28 2.92 7.00
C ALA A 60 -42.76 2.30 5.66
N ALA A 61 -42.52 0.98 5.58
CA ALA A 61 -43.40 -0.11 5.14
C ALA A 61 -43.97 -0.13 3.69
N LYS A 62 -43.66 -1.25 3.01
CA LYS A 62 -44.36 -1.88 1.85
C LYS A 62 -45.82 -2.24 2.22
N PRO A 63 -46.77 -2.56 1.29
CA PRO A 63 -46.54 -3.28 0.03
C PRO A 63 -47.43 -2.94 -1.19
N LYS A 64 -47.17 -3.72 -2.24
CA LYS A 64 -47.71 -3.84 -3.60
C LYS A 64 -49.25 -3.91 -3.70
N THR A 65 -49.81 -3.30 -4.73
CA THR A 65 -50.92 -3.86 -5.53
C THR A 65 -50.94 -3.25 -6.94
N LYS A 66 -51.14 -4.12 -7.94
CA LYS A 66 -51.32 -3.79 -9.35
C LYS A 66 -52.78 -3.38 -9.60
N ALA A 67 -53.02 -2.33 -10.37
CA ALA A 67 -54.25 -2.20 -11.16
C ALA A 67 -54.03 -1.20 -12.31
N ASN A 68 -54.16 -1.71 -13.54
CA ASN A 68 -54.25 -0.93 -14.77
C ASN A 68 -55.56 -0.13 -14.79
N LYS A 69 -55.50 1.17 -15.09
CA LYS A 69 -56.57 1.82 -15.87
C LYS A 69 -56.03 3.03 -16.63
N THR A 70 -55.97 2.86 -17.94
CA THR A 70 -55.96 3.88 -18.98
C THR A 70 -57.10 4.88 -18.75
N VAL A 71 -56.86 6.18 -19.00
CA VAL A 71 -57.73 7.15 -19.71
C VAL A 71 -57.19 8.59 -19.58
N GLN A 72 -56.86 9.15 -20.75
CA GLN A 72 -57.04 10.53 -21.24
C GLN A 72 -56.49 11.76 -20.47
N LYS A 73 -55.35 12.23 -20.98
CA LYS A 73 -55.13 13.57 -21.59
C LYS A 73 -56.19 14.66 -21.28
N LYS A 74 -55.86 15.61 -20.39
CA LYS A 74 -56.28 17.01 -20.50
C LYS A 74 -55.11 17.95 -20.22
N LYS A 75 -54.81 18.80 -21.21
CA LYS A 75 -53.90 19.95 -21.14
C LYS A 75 -54.50 20.98 -20.20
N ALA A 76 -53.77 21.38 -19.17
CA ALA A 76 -54.11 22.55 -18.35
C ALA A 76 -52.91 23.50 -18.32
N SER A 77 -53.12 24.65 -18.97
CA SER A 77 -52.55 25.99 -18.74
C SER A 77 -51.22 26.11 -17.98
N LYS A 78 -50.20 26.65 -18.67
CA LYS A 78 -48.97 27.20 -18.11
C LYS A 78 -49.28 28.24 -17.02
N LYS A 79 -48.91 27.95 -15.78
CA LYS A 79 -48.75 28.93 -14.70
C LYS A 79 -47.33 29.54 -14.84
N PRO A 80 -47.15 30.87 -14.75
CA PRO A 80 -45.83 31.47 -14.90
C PRO A 80 -44.91 31.02 -13.75
N THR A 81 -43.77 30.44 -14.11
CA THR A 81 -42.67 30.12 -13.21
C THR A 81 -42.16 31.38 -12.53
N PRO A 82 -41.95 31.39 -11.19
CA PRO A 82 -41.29 32.50 -10.53
C PRO A 82 -39.84 32.65 -11.05
N PRO A 83 -39.30 33.88 -11.14
CA PRO A 83 -37.97 34.11 -11.66
C PRO A 83 -36.95 33.31 -10.87
N LYS A 84 -36.16 32.53 -11.60
CA LYS A 84 -35.06 31.72 -11.09
C LYS A 84 -34.07 32.66 -10.40
N ARG A 85 -34.16 32.78 -9.07
CA ARG A 85 -33.16 33.52 -8.28
C ARG A 85 -31.79 33.00 -8.69
N GLY A 86 -30.97 33.90 -9.23
CA GLY A 86 -29.60 33.60 -9.65
C GLY A 86 -28.89 32.90 -8.50
N ARG A 87 -28.27 31.77 -8.81
CA ARG A 87 -27.41 31.06 -7.87
C ARG A 87 -26.38 32.07 -7.34
N PRO A 88 -26.23 32.24 -6.02
CA PRO A 88 -25.28 33.21 -5.48
C PRO A 88 -23.88 32.92 -6.06
N GLY A 89 -23.22 33.98 -6.52
CA GLY A 89 -21.86 33.89 -7.06
C GLY A 89 -20.93 33.25 -6.02
N LYS A 90 -20.07 32.32 -6.47
CA LYS A 90 -19.11 31.62 -5.61
C LYS A 90 -18.36 32.63 -4.75
N SER A 91 -18.42 32.44 -3.43
CA SER A 91 -17.67 33.25 -2.46
C SER A 91 -16.17 33.22 -2.77
N ASP A 92 -15.42 34.28 -2.43
CA ASP A 92 -13.98 34.33 -2.73
C ASP A 92 -13.18 33.21 -2.02
N LYS A 93 -13.73 32.67 -0.93
CA LYS A 93 -13.22 31.46 -0.26
C LYS A 93 -13.36 30.21 -1.13
N GLU A 94 -14.44 30.12 -1.91
CA GLU A 94 -14.69 29.01 -2.85
C GLU A 94 -13.85 29.12 -4.12
N LYS A 95 -13.62 30.35 -4.64
CA LYS A 95 -12.69 30.61 -5.74
C LYS A 95 -11.24 30.25 -5.36
N ARG A 96 -10.77 30.69 -4.19
CA ARG A 96 -9.43 30.36 -3.67
C ARG A 96 -9.27 28.86 -3.39
N ALA A 97 -10.34 28.17 -2.98
CA ALA A 97 -10.33 26.72 -2.83
C ALA A 97 -10.27 25.99 -4.19
N GLU A 98 -10.86 26.57 -5.23
CA GLU A 98 -10.83 26.03 -6.59
C GLU A 98 -9.46 26.23 -7.27
N GLU A 99 -8.80 27.36 -7.05
CA GLU A 99 -7.42 27.63 -7.50
C GLU A 99 -6.42 26.66 -6.85
N LYS A 100 -6.46 26.52 -5.51
CA LYS A 100 -5.62 25.54 -4.81
C LYS A 100 -5.84 24.10 -5.29
N LYS A 101 -7.07 23.74 -5.64
CA LYS A 101 -7.39 22.43 -6.23
C LYS A 101 -6.80 22.26 -7.63
N LYS A 102 -6.74 23.34 -8.43
CA LYS A 102 -6.10 23.31 -9.76
C LYS A 102 -4.59 23.18 -9.63
N GLU A 103 -3.96 23.95 -8.75
CA GLU A 103 -2.52 23.85 -8.45
C GLU A 103 -2.14 22.45 -7.95
N ALA A 104 -2.89 21.92 -6.97
CA ALA A 104 -2.66 20.57 -6.45
C ALA A 104 -2.83 19.48 -7.53
N ARG A 105 -3.71 19.70 -8.52
CA ARG A 105 -3.87 18.78 -9.66
C ARG A 105 -2.69 18.86 -10.63
N ILE A 106 -2.12 20.03 -10.83
CA ILE A 106 -0.94 20.22 -11.68
C ILE A 106 0.27 19.55 -11.02
N GLN A 107 0.51 19.84 -9.75
CA GLN A 107 1.58 19.21 -8.96
C GLN A 107 1.43 17.68 -8.93
N ALA A 108 0.22 17.16 -8.71
CA ALA A 108 -0.02 15.72 -8.73
C ALA A 108 0.27 15.08 -10.10
N ARG A 109 0.12 15.82 -11.21
CA ARG A 109 0.48 15.33 -12.55
C ARG A 109 1.98 15.34 -12.75
N GLU A 110 2.65 16.42 -12.36
CA GLU A 110 4.12 16.54 -12.41
C GLU A 110 4.78 15.45 -11.56
N ASP A 111 4.31 15.25 -10.33
CA ASP A 111 4.75 14.17 -9.45
C ASP A 111 4.56 12.80 -10.09
N LEU A 112 3.44 12.58 -10.79
CA LEU A 112 3.20 11.33 -11.49
C LEU A 112 4.15 11.10 -12.66
N GLU A 113 4.48 12.13 -13.44
CA GLU A 113 5.46 12.01 -14.53
C GLU A 113 6.87 11.79 -13.97
N ASN A 114 7.26 12.52 -12.93
CA ASN A 114 8.53 12.33 -12.23
C ASN A 114 8.65 10.91 -11.67
N LEU A 115 7.58 10.39 -11.07
CA LEU A 115 7.55 9.02 -10.57
C LEU A 115 7.65 7.99 -11.69
N LYS A 116 7.06 8.23 -12.87
CA LYS A 116 7.18 7.32 -14.03
C LYS A 116 8.59 7.32 -14.59
N GLN A 117 9.23 8.48 -14.70
CA GLN A 117 10.62 8.61 -15.14
C GLN A 117 11.57 7.89 -14.16
N ALA A 118 11.39 8.11 -12.86
CA ALA A 118 12.19 7.45 -11.82
C ALA A 118 11.95 5.93 -11.75
N ALA A 119 10.80 5.42 -12.22
CA ALA A 119 10.38 4.04 -12.02
C ALA A 119 11.02 3.00 -12.96
N LEU A 120 12.08 3.37 -13.71
CA LEU A 120 12.90 2.58 -14.65
C LEU A 120 12.16 1.37 -15.27
N THR A 121 11.92 1.40 -16.57
CA THR A 121 11.18 0.32 -17.24
C THR A 121 12.10 -0.84 -17.64
N PRO A 122 11.93 -2.04 -17.06
CA PRO A 122 12.68 -3.22 -17.49
C PRO A 122 12.29 -3.60 -18.94
N PRO A 123 13.14 -4.37 -19.64
CA PRO A 123 12.84 -4.85 -20.98
C PRO A 123 11.54 -5.67 -20.99
N LYS A 124 10.80 -5.59 -22.11
CA LYS A 124 9.55 -6.34 -22.27
C LYS A 124 9.88 -7.83 -22.41
N PRO A 125 9.35 -8.71 -21.54
CA PRO A 125 9.62 -10.13 -21.63
C PRO A 125 8.89 -10.76 -22.83
N LEU A 126 9.54 -11.74 -23.45
CA LEU A 126 8.96 -12.65 -24.43
C LEU A 126 7.86 -13.52 -23.80
N PRO A 127 6.85 -13.96 -24.57
CA PRO A 127 5.78 -14.82 -24.07
C PRO A 127 6.34 -16.15 -23.57
N THR A 128 6.08 -16.45 -22.31
CA THR A 128 6.54 -17.66 -21.62
C THR A 128 5.45 -18.72 -21.50
N SER A 129 4.20 -18.37 -21.75
CA SER A 129 3.10 -19.33 -21.68
C SER A 129 2.89 -20.00 -23.04
N LYS A 130 2.74 -21.33 -23.06
CA LYS A 130 2.50 -22.11 -24.29
C LYS A 130 1.35 -21.53 -25.12
N ILE A 131 0.24 -21.18 -24.46
CA ILE A 131 -0.92 -20.57 -25.12
C ILE A 131 -0.60 -19.17 -25.66
N ALA A 132 0.18 -18.37 -24.93
CA ALA A 132 0.56 -17.04 -25.37
C ALA A 132 1.41 -17.11 -26.64
N ILE A 133 2.38 -18.04 -26.69
CA ILE A 133 3.21 -18.33 -27.87
C ILE A 133 2.34 -18.79 -29.03
N PHE A 134 1.47 -19.79 -28.79
CA PHE A 134 0.56 -20.29 -29.82
C PHE A 134 -0.38 -19.23 -30.38
N SER A 135 -0.90 -18.36 -29.52
CA SER A 135 -1.84 -17.29 -29.88
C SER A 135 -1.17 -16.08 -30.54
N THR A 136 0.16 -16.01 -30.61
CA THR A 136 0.84 -14.90 -31.26
C THR A 136 0.44 -14.83 -32.73
N GLY A 137 -0.17 -13.72 -33.14
CA GLY A 137 -0.71 -13.54 -34.50
C GLY A 137 -2.00 -14.33 -34.81
N LYS A 138 -2.53 -15.13 -33.88
CA LYS A 138 -3.75 -15.94 -34.10
C LYS A 138 -4.96 -15.32 -33.41
N GLY A 139 -5.60 -14.37 -34.08
CA GLY A 139 -6.98 -13.93 -33.84
C GLY A 139 -7.40 -13.67 -32.38
N PRO A 140 -8.70 -13.76 -32.07
CA PRO A 140 -9.21 -13.64 -30.71
C PRO A 140 -8.67 -14.73 -29.77
N LEU A 141 -8.32 -14.36 -28.53
CA LEU A 141 -7.76 -15.29 -27.54
C LEU A 141 -8.68 -16.48 -27.23
N ALA A 142 -10.00 -16.29 -27.28
CA ALA A 142 -10.96 -17.36 -27.00
C ALA A 142 -10.90 -18.50 -28.04
N GLU A 143 -10.64 -18.16 -29.30
CA GLU A 143 -10.54 -19.12 -30.39
C GLU A 143 -9.20 -19.85 -30.36
N SER A 144 -8.10 -19.13 -30.11
CA SER A 144 -6.78 -19.75 -29.96
C SER A 144 -6.71 -20.71 -28.76
N VAL A 145 -7.45 -20.46 -27.67
CA VAL A 145 -7.56 -21.41 -26.55
C VAL A 145 -8.31 -22.68 -26.94
N LYS A 146 -9.37 -22.59 -27.75
CA LYS A 146 -10.07 -23.78 -28.25
C LYS A 146 -9.16 -24.59 -29.18
N ALA A 147 -8.57 -23.91 -30.16
CA ALA A 147 -7.62 -24.52 -31.09
C ALA A 147 -6.44 -25.16 -30.36
N PHE A 148 -5.93 -24.54 -29.28
CA PHE A 148 -4.83 -25.08 -28.49
C PHE A 148 -5.14 -26.42 -27.82
N LYS A 149 -6.40 -26.66 -27.43
CA LYS A 149 -6.82 -27.93 -26.83
C LYS A 149 -6.87 -29.07 -27.83
N GLU A 150 -7.00 -28.76 -29.12
CA GLU A 150 -7.15 -29.73 -30.20
C GLU A 150 -5.79 -30.12 -30.82
N ILE A 151 -4.70 -29.50 -30.38
CA ILE A 151 -3.37 -29.75 -30.96
C ILE A 151 -2.79 -31.08 -30.46
N SER A 152 -2.03 -31.74 -31.33
CA SER A 152 -1.19 -32.89 -31.00
C SER A 152 -0.16 -32.60 -29.91
N GLN A 153 0.14 -33.62 -29.09
CA GLN A 153 1.11 -33.55 -27.99
C GLN A 153 2.50 -33.09 -28.45
N PHE A 154 2.94 -33.54 -29.63
CA PHE A 154 4.23 -33.15 -30.20
C PHE A 154 4.40 -31.62 -30.30
N HIS A 155 3.38 -30.92 -30.79
CA HIS A 155 3.44 -29.46 -30.90
C HIS A 155 3.31 -28.77 -29.54
N VAL A 156 2.61 -29.38 -28.57
CA VAL A 156 2.59 -28.89 -27.18
C VAL A 156 3.98 -28.94 -26.57
N ASP A 157 4.79 -29.95 -26.91
CA ASP A 157 6.17 -30.10 -26.46
C ASP A 157 7.10 -29.09 -27.16
N GLU A 158 6.95 -28.86 -28.46
CA GLU A 158 7.66 -27.79 -29.18
C GLU A 158 7.38 -26.41 -28.55
N LEU A 159 6.12 -26.13 -28.23
CA LEU A 159 5.72 -24.90 -27.55
C LEU A 159 6.28 -24.82 -26.12
N ALA A 160 6.44 -25.96 -25.44
CA ALA A 160 7.08 -26.02 -24.13
C ALA A 160 8.57 -25.67 -24.22
N GLN A 161 9.30 -26.28 -25.15
CA GLN A 161 10.70 -25.97 -25.39
C GLN A 161 10.91 -24.50 -25.77
N THR A 162 10.01 -23.95 -26.59
CA THR A 162 10.04 -22.53 -26.95
C THR A 162 9.77 -21.63 -25.74
N ALA A 163 8.83 -22.01 -24.88
CA ALA A 163 8.54 -21.31 -23.64
C ALA A 163 9.75 -21.28 -22.68
N GLU A 164 10.46 -22.40 -22.55
CA GLU A 164 11.66 -22.51 -21.73
C GLU A 164 12.79 -21.62 -22.28
N LYS A 165 13.08 -21.69 -23.59
CA LYS A 165 14.06 -20.81 -24.25
C LYS A 165 13.73 -19.33 -24.06
N ASN A 166 12.45 -18.96 -24.18
CA ASN A 166 11.99 -17.59 -23.92
C ASN A 166 12.18 -17.20 -22.45
N ALA A 167 11.92 -18.12 -21.50
CA ALA A 167 12.11 -17.87 -20.07
C ALA A 167 13.58 -17.58 -19.74
N GLU A 168 14.50 -18.38 -20.29
CA GLU A 168 15.94 -18.22 -20.11
C GLU A 168 16.43 -16.91 -20.72
N THR A 169 15.99 -16.60 -21.94
CA THR A 169 16.30 -15.33 -22.63
C THR A 169 15.78 -14.13 -21.82
N ASN A 170 14.56 -14.22 -21.30
CA ASN A 170 13.99 -13.16 -20.45
C ASN A 170 14.79 -12.95 -19.16
N ARG A 171 15.23 -14.05 -18.52
CA ARG A 171 16.08 -13.98 -17.33
C ARG A 171 17.40 -13.30 -17.65
N HIS A 172 18.09 -13.75 -18.70
CA HIS A 172 19.37 -13.19 -19.12
C HIS A 172 19.27 -11.70 -19.49
N ASN A 173 18.27 -11.33 -20.29
CA ASN A 173 18.04 -9.92 -20.65
C ASN A 173 17.74 -9.06 -19.43
N LEU A 174 17.01 -9.60 -18.45
CA LEU A 174 16.72 -8.88 -17.21
C LEU A 174 17.97 -8.73 -16.35
N GLU A 175 18.78 -9.78 -16.22
CA GLU A 175 20.05 -9.76 -15.49
C GLU A 175 21.02 -8.75 -16.08
N GLN A 176 21.27 -8.79 -17.40
CA GLN A 176 22.11 -7.82 -18.09
C GLN A 176 21.61 -6.37 -17.92
N TRP A 177 20.29 -6.17 -17.98
CA TRP A 177 19.69 -4.86 -17.75
C TRP A 177 19.84 -4.40 -16.29
N ILE A 178 19.77 -5.31 -15.31
CA ILE A 178 20.02 -4.98 -13.90
C ILE A 178 21.50 -4.62 -13.70
N GLU A 179 22.40 -5.39 -14.33
CA GLU A 179 23.85 -5.17 -14.27
C GLU A 179 24.26 -3.83 -14.86
N SER A 180 23.57 -3.35 -15.90
CA SER A 180 23.83 -2.03 -16.49
C SER A 180 23.46 -0.85 -15.59
N HIS A 181 22.71 -1.08 -14.51
CA HIS A 181 22.27 -0.03 -13.58
C HIS A 181 22.91 -0.19 -12.21
N THR A 182 23.04 0.92 -11.48
CA THR A 182 23.57 0.87 -10.11
C THR A 182 22.53 0.30 -9.14
N PRO A 183 22.93 -0.44 -8.08
CA PRO A 183 21.99 -0.93 -7.07
C PRO A 183 21.19 0.19 -6.40
N LEU A 184 21.77 1.39 -6.27
CA LEU A 184 21.10 2.56 -5.71
C LEU A 184 19.99 3.08 -6.63
N GLU A 185 20.22 3.12 -7.94
CA GLU A 185 19.20 3.48 -8.93
C GLU A 185 18.03 2.50 -8.89
N ILE A 186 18.30 1.19 -8.87
CA ILE A 186 17.24 0.17 -8.79
C ILE A 186 16.45 0.29 -7.48
N LYS A 187 17.11 0.58 -6.36
CA LYS A 187 16.44 0.86 -5.07
C LYS A 187 15.49 2.07 -5.17
N ASN A 188 15.96 3.17 -5.78
CA ASN A 188 15.17 4.38 -5.97
C ASN A 188 13.99 4.14 -6.93
N ALA A 189 14.22 3.41 -8.03
CA ALA A 189 13.18 2.99 -8.95
C ALA A 189 12.12 2.13 -8.26
N ASN A 190 12.52 1.19 -7.42
CA ASN A 190 11.60 0.38 -6.63
C ASN A 190 10.76 1.21 -5.64
N ALA A 191 11.33 2.27 -5.06
CA ALA A 191 10.58 3.20 -4.23
C ALA A 191 9.53 3.98 -5.05
N ALA A 192 9.88 4.45 -6.25
CA ALA A 192 8.96 5.11 -7.17
C ALA A 192 7.84 4.16 -7.64
N ARG A 193 8.19 2.94 -8.06
CA ARG A 193 7.25 1.88 -8.44
C ARG A 193 6.27 1.54 -7.32
N ARG A 194 6.73 1.49 -6.07
CA ARG A 194 5.87 1.29 -4.89
C ARG A 194 4.86 2.42 -4.72
N LYS A 195 5.25 3.69 -4.93
CA LYS A 195 4.33 4.83 -4.91
C LYS A 195 3.32 4.74 -6.06
N LEU A 196 3.77 4.45 -7.28
CA LEU A 196 2.91 4.29 -8.46
C LEU A 196 1.88 3.18 -8.28
N ARG A 197 2.23 2.05 -7.64
CA ARG A 197 1.28 0.98 -7.34
C ARG A 197 0.13 1.42 -6.44
N ARG A 198 0.35 2.37 -5.53
CA ARG A 198 -0.69 2.92 -4.66
C ARG A 198 -1.58 3.91 -5.40
N ILE A 199 -0.98 4.77 -6.24
CA ILE A 199 -1.71 5.80 -6.98
C ILE A 199 -2.49 5.19 -8.16
N LEU A 200 -1.92 4.20 -8.85
CA LEU A 200 -2.46 3.56 -10.04
C LEU A 200 -2.73 2.07 -9.81
N PRO A 201 -3.75 1.70 -9.01
CA PRO A 201 -4.02 0.31 -8.64
C PRO A 201 -4.31 -0.59 -9.86
N LYS A 202 -4.95 -0.02 -10.91
CA LYS A 202 -5.22 -0.72 -12.18
C LYS A 202 -3.94 -1.15 -12.91
N LYS A 203 -2.84 -0.40 -12.73
CA LYS A 203 -1.53 -0.69 -13.34
C LYS A 203 -0.55 -1.31 -12.35
N SER A 204 -1.03 -1.82 -11.21
CA SER A 204 -0.18 -2.33 -10.14
C SER A 204 0.79 -3.44 -10.58
N ARG A 205 0.36 -4.32 -11.50
CA ARG A 205 1.19 -5.41 -12.04
C ARG A 205 2.35 -4.88 -12.90
N LEU A 206 2.15 -3.80 -13.65
CA LEU A 206 3.18 -3.18 -14.49
C LEU A 206 4.32 -2.60 -13.66
N TYR A 207 3.99 -2.09 -12.47
CA TYR A 207 4.95 -1.48 -11.53
C TYR A 207 5.39 -2.44 -10.43
N SER A 208 5.46 -3.75 -10.71
CA SER A 208 5.99 -4.74 -9.76
C SER A 208 7.46 -4.46 -9.42
N PRO A 209 7.91 -4.68 -8.17
CA PRO A 209 9.30 -4.43 -7.79
C PRO A 209 10.29 -5.23 -8.66
N ILE A 210 11.38 -4.59 -9.04
CA ILE A 210 12.53 -5.19 -9.70
C ILE A 210 13.33 -5.91 -8.61
N LYS A 211 13.62 -7.20 -8.83
CA LYS A 211 14.45 -7.98 -7.90
C LYS A 211 15.91 -7.72 -8.25
N ASP A 212 16.70 -7.33 -7.26
CA ASP A 212 18.14 -7.15 -7.38
C ASP A 212 18.79 -7.80 -6.16
N ASP A 213 19.55 -8.87 -6.40
CA ASP A 213 20.20 -9.65 -5.35
C ASP A 213 21.47 -8.98 -4.80
N ARG A 214 21.99 -7.96 -5.51
CA ARG A 214 23.14 -7.14 -5.06
C ARG A 214 22.74 -6.22 -3.91
N GLN A 215 21.46 -5.95 -3.74
CA GLN A 215 20.98 -5.06 -2.69
C GLN A 215 20.97 -5.78 -1.34
N VAL A 216 21.78 -5.27 -0.40
CA VAL A 216 21.83 -5.77 0.99
C VAL A 216 20.44 -5.71 1.63
N LYS A 217 20.04 -6.82 2.24
CA LYS A 217 18.79 -6.92 3.01
C LYS A 217 18.90 -6.00 4.24
N GLY A 218 17.82 -5.29 4.56
CA GLY A 218 17.80 -4.44 5.74
C GLY A 218 18.05 -5.23 7.03
N PRO A 219 18.52 -4.57 8.10
CA PRO A 219 18.70 -5.21 9.39
C PRO A 219 17.37 -5.83 9.85
N ARG A 220 17.45 -7.05 10.39
CA ARG A 220 16.29 -7.69 11.01
C ARG A 220 15.99 -7.00 12.35
N ASN A 221 14.95 -7.43 13.04
CA ASN A 221 14.65 -7.02 14.41
C ASN A 221 14.98 -8.23 15.30
N ALA A 222 15.37 -8.03 16.55
CA ALA A 222 15.57 -9.11 17.53
C ALA A 222 14.41 -10.13 17.55
N TYR A 223 13.16 -9.69 17.50
CA TYR A 223 11.99 -10.56 17.36
C TYR A 223 12.01 -11.41 16.08
N LEU A 224 12.48 -10.85 14.95
CA LEU A 224 12.57 -11.61 13.70
C LEU A 224 13.68 -12.67 13.75
N LEU A 225 14.76 -12.42 14.49
CA LEU A 225 15.81 -13.41 14.72
C LEU A 225 15.28 -14.53 15.62
N TYR A 226 14.67 -14.16 16.76
CA TYR A 226 13.99 -15.12 17.64
C TYR A 226 12.94 -15.98 16.90
N SER A 227 12.09 -15.33 16.10
CA SER A 227 11.07 -16.03 15.32
C SER A 227 11.68 -16.95 14.27
N LEU A 228 12.83 -16.59 13.68
CA LEU A 228 13.54 -17.44 12.75
C LEU A 228 14.11 -18.67 13.46
N ASP A 229 14.70 -18.49 14.64
CA ASP A 229 15.24 -19.59 15.45
C ASP A 229 14.15 -20.57 15.89
N MET A 230 12.99 -20.07 16.33
CA MET A 230 11.81 -20.88 16.65
C MET A 230 11.23 -21.62 15.44
N HIS A 231 11.35 -21.05 14.23
CA HIS A 231 10.93 -21.73 13.00
C HIS A 231 11.94 -22.80 12.57
N ASN A 232 13.24 -22.55 12.80
CA ASN A 232 14.32 -23.48 12.48
C ASN A 232 14.38 -24.66 13.47
N SER A 233 14.09 -24.43 14.76
CA SER A 233 14.05 -25.47 15.79
C SER A 233 13.00 -26.55 15.49
N GLY A 234 11.98 -26.21 14.71
CA GLY A 234 10.98 -27.15 14.23
C GLY A 234 9.93 -27.55 15.28
N GLU A 235 10.04 -27.06 16.51
CA GLU A 235 9.14 -27.38 17.63
C GLU A 235 7.68 -27.08 17.30
N LEU A 236 7.43 -25.99 16.57
CA LEU A 236 6.09 -25.56 16.21
C LEU A 236 5.62 -26.11 14.83
N ARG A 237 6.34 -27.05 14.20
CA ARG A 237 5.98 -27.57 12.85
C ARG A 237 4.61 -28.24 12.78
N HIS A 238 4.15 -28.83 13.88
CA HIS A 238 2.86 -29.50 14.00
C HIS A 238 1.68 -28.52 13.96
N LEU A 239 1.91 -27.23 14.24
CA LEU A 239 0.88 -26.20 14.23
C LEU A 239 0.72 -25.57 12.84
N SER A 240 -0.49 -25.06 12.58
CA SER A 240 -0.74 -24.24 11.39
C SER A 240 0.14 -22.99 11.41
N ALA A 241 0.51 -22.46 10.23
CA ALA A 241 1.40 -21.28 10.15
C ALA A 241 0.87 -20.08 10.98
N LYS A 242 -0.44 -19.93 11.08
CA LYS A 242 -1.08 -18.88 11.87
C LYS A 242 -0.90 -19.08 13.38
N GLU A 243 -1.07 -20.31 13.86
CA GLU A 243 -0.87 -20.67 15.27
C GLU A 243 0.59 -20.58 15.67
N ARG A 244 1.51 -21.00 14.79
CA ARG A 244 2.95 -20.83 15.02
C ARG A 244 3.32 -19.38 15.30
N VAL A 245 2.88 -18.46 14.44
CA VAL A 245 3.17 -17.03 14.61
C VAL A 245 2.55 -16.50 15.90
N ALA A 246 1.35 -16.95 16.27
CA ALA A 246 0.70 -16.54 17.52
C ALA A 246 1.49 -17.04 18.74
N GLU A 247 1.95 -18.29 18.72
CA GLU A 247 2.70 -18.90 19.82
C GLU A 247 4.10 -18.30 19.94
N THR A 248 4.81 -18.09 18.83
CA THR A 248 6.08 -17.35 18.81
C THR A 248 5.92 -15.94 19.38
N ALA A 249 4.82 -15.24 19.04
CA ALA A 249 4.56 -13.91 19.57
C ALA A 249 4.23 -13.91 21.07
N ARG A 250 3.54 -14.94 21.58
CA ARG A 250 3.28 -15.14 23.01
C ARG A 250 4.57 -15.43 23.76
N SER A 251 5.36 -16.37 23.24
CA SER A 251 6.65 -16.75 23.79
C SER A 251 7.60 -15.56 23.86
N TRP A 252 7.73 -14.77 22.79
CA TRP A 252 8.55 -13.55 22.80
C TRP A 252 8.09 -12.51 23.84
N LYS A 253 6.78 -12.35 24.05
CA LYS A 253 6.27 -11.44 25.08
C LYS A 253 6.68 -11.89 26.48
N ASN A 254 6.62 -13.20 26.72
CA ASN A 254 6.94 -13.81 28.01
C ASN A 254 8.45 -14.07 28.22
N ALA A 255 9.27 -13.98 27.16
CA ALA A 255 10.72 -14.16 27.23
C ALA A 255 11.39 -13.11 28.13
N SER A 256 12.44 -13.53 28.83
CA SER A 256 13.21 -12.68 29.75
C SER A 256 14.00 -11.59 29.01
N GLU A 257 14.35 -10.50 29.70
CA GLU A 257 15.14 -9.40 29.11
C GLU A 257 16.48 -9.91 28.55
N SER A 258 17.13 -10.85 29.24
CA SER A 258 18.37 -11.49 28.83
C SER A 258 18.24 -12.29 27.52
N GLU A 259 17.15 -13.02 27.33
CA GLU A 259 16.90 -13.76 26.08
C GLU A 259 16.62 -12.81 24.91
N LYS A 260 16.00 -11.67 25.20
CA LYS A 260 15.79 -10.61 24.21
C LYS A 260 17.11 -9.92 23.85
N GLU A 261 17.99 -9.68 24.82
CA GLU A 261 19.33 -9.11 24.61
C GLU A 261 20.25 -9.99 23.76
N VAL A 262 20.24 -11.30 23.96
CA VAL A 262 20.98 -12.25 23.09
C VAL A 262 20.53 -12.10 21.62
N ASN A 263 19.24 -11.88 21.39
CA ASN A 263 18.68 -11.65 20.06
C ASN A 263 18.90 -10.21 19.54
N ILE A 264 19.25 -9.25 20.41
CA ILE A 264 19.65 -7.87 20.03
C ILE A 264 21.15 -7.81 19.70
N SER A 265 21.97 -8.62 20.35
CA SER A 265 23.43 -8.67 20.20
C SER A 265 23.96 -8.84 18.76
N PRO A 266 23.36 -9.64 17.85
CA PRO A 266 23.86 -9.72 16.47
C PRO A 266 23.74 -8.41 15.67
N PHE A 267 23.06 -7.38 16.19
CA PHE A 267 23.08 -6.03 15.60
C PHE A 267 24.30 -5.18 15.99
N ASN A 268 25.06 -5.58 17.01
CA ASN A 268 26.25 -4.89 17.49
C ASN A 268 27.57 -5.48 16.94
N VAL A 269 27.52 -6.56 16.16
CA VAL A 269 28.68 -7.03 15.40
C VAL A 269 28.77 -6.17 14.14
N THR A 270 29.60 -5.14 14.24
CA THR A 270 30.03 -4.24 13.16
C THR A 270 30.52 -5.04 11.96
N PHE A 271 30.03 -4.68 10.77
CA PHE A 271 30.69 -4.94 9.49
C PHE A 271 31.93 -4.05 9.35
#